data_AF-A0A6P5WEZ6-F1
#
_entry.id   AF-A0A6P5WEZ6-F1
#
_cell.length_a   1.000
_cell.length_b   1.000
_cell.length_c   1.000
_cell.angle_alpha   90.00
_cell.angle_beta   90.00
_cell.angle_gamma   90.00
#
_symmetry.space_group_name_H-M   'P 1'
#
loop_
_entity.id
_entity.type
_entity.pdbx_description
1 polymer ?
#
loop_
_entity_poly.entity_id
_entity_poly.type
_entity_poly.pdbx_seq_one_letter_code
_entity_poly.pdbx_strand_id
1 'polypeptide(L)'
;MEKSRKEKRKEIKKMKRKQLRKEAVEKEWEAEEDRLNGHEEQRRIEREEEEEEEERKRRELALKEFEERERAWIHAMEIKRKALEDEEEVEKKRNHLKEDANREQEEMGDDWEYVEEGPAEIIWQGNEIFVRKKKVMVPKGEANEKSKEEDADRPTSNPLPPQSEAFADYLNASLAQ
;
A
#
# COMPACT_ATOMS: atom_id res chain seq x y z
N MET A 1 17.32 38.75 93.84
CA MET A 1 16.02 39.01 94.50
C MET A 1 14.92 38.51 93.57
N GLU A 2 14.02 37.68 94.08
CA GLU A 2 12.90 37.18 93.30
C GLU A 2 11.86 38.30 93.09
N LYS A 3 11.39 38.51 91.85
CA LYS A 3 10.38 39.54 91.55
C LYS A 3 9.11 39.29 92.34
N SER A 4 8.53 40.35 92.89
CA SER A 4 7.28 40.25 93.66
C SER A 4 6.12 39.77 92.77
N ARG A 5 5.15 39.05 93.35
CA ARG A 5 3.94 38.58 92.66
C ARG A 5 3.22 39.69 91.89
N LYS A 6 3.25 40.93 92.41
CA LYS A 6 2.64 42.10 91.78
C LYS A 6 3.39 42.54 90.51
N GLU A 7 4.71 42.41 90.49
CA GLU A 7 5.57 42.73 89.35
C GLU A 7 5.41 41.70 88.24
N LYS A 8 5.45 40.40 88.59
CA LYS A 8 5.18 39.30 87.65
C LYS A 8 3.84 39.50 86.94
N ARG A 9 2.77 39.88 87.66
CA ARG A 9 1.45 40.16 87.07
C ARG A 9 1.46 41.37 86.12
N LYS A 10 2.18 42.44 86.46
CA LYS A 10 2.31 43.64 85.60
C LYS A 10 3.06 43.32 84.31
N GLU A 11 4.13 42.54 84.40
CA GLU A 11 4.95 42.12 83.26
C GLU A 11 4.15 41.24 82.29
N ILE A 12 3.40 40.25 82.81
CA ILE A 12 2.47 39.43 82.02
C ILE A 12 1.43 40.32 81.31
N LYS A 13 0.83 41.28 82.01
CA LYS A 13 -0.19 42.17 81.43
C LYS A 13 0.40 43.08 80.34
N LYS A 14 1.64 43.54 80.52
CA LYS A 14 2.37 44.35 79.54
C LYS A 14 2.68 43.52 78.28
N MET A 15 3.13 42.27 78.45
CA MET A 15 3.40 41.36 77.33
C MET A 15 2.13 41.02 76.55
N LYS A 16 1.03 40.68 77.23
CA LYS A 16 -0.26 40.42 76.57
C LYS A 16 -0.76 41.62 75.77
N ARG A 17 -0.66 42.84 76.32
CA ARG A 17 -1.03 44.07 75.60
C ARG A 17 -0.13 44.33 74.39
N LYS A 18 1.17 44.02 74.50
CA LYS A 18 2.11 44.16 73.39
C LYS A 18 1.81 43.15 72.28
N GLN A 19 1.48 41.91 72.64
CA GLN A 19 1.06 40.88 71.68
C GLN A 19 -0.24 41.27 70.98
N LEU A 20 -1.28 41.66 71.73
CA LEU A 20 -2.54 42.13 71.16
C LEU A 20 -2.38 43.30 70.17
N ARG A 21 -1.51 44.26 70.48
CA ARG A 21 -1.23 45.37 69.55
C ARG A 21 -0.49 44.92 68.29
N LYS A 22 0.42 43.96 68.42
CA LYS A 22 1.15 43.40 67.27
C LYS A 22 0.21 42.61 66.38
N GLU A 23 -0.60 41.72 66.98
CA GLU A 23 -1.59 40.91 66.28
C GLU A 23 -2.65 41.78 65.59
N ALA A 24 -3.09 42.88 66.22
CA ALA A 24 -4.01 43.82 65.57
C ALA A 24 -3.39 44.50 64.34
N VAL A 25 -2.11 44.91 64.43
CA VAL A 25 -1.41 45.50 63.28
C VAL A 25 -1.18 44.46 62.18
N GLU A 26 -0.73 43.27 62.54
CA GLU A 26 -0.49 42.16 61.60
C GLU A 26 -1.78 41.76 60.88
N LYS A 27 -2.90 41.71 61.60
CA LYS A 27 -4.23 41.45 61.03
C LYS A 27 -4.72 42.56 60.09
N GLU A 28 -4.39 43.83 60.37
CA GLU A 28 -4.70 44.94 59.46
C GLU A 28 -3.85 44.89 58.18
N TRP A 29 -2.58 44.45 58.29
CA TRP A 29 -1.71 44.25 57.14
C TRP A 29 -2.15 43.07 56.27
N GLU A 30 -2.48 41.93 56.87
CA GLU A 30 -3.00 40.75 56.18
C GLU A 30 -4.31 41.08 55.42
N ALA A 31 -5.21 41.84 56.04
CA ALA A 31 -6.45 42.29 55.38
C ALA A 31 -6.21 43.29 54.24
N GLU A 32 -5.13 44.07 54.26
CA GLU A 32 -4.74 44.95 53.15
C GLU A 32 -4.11 44.16 52.00
N GLU A 33 -3.29 43.16 52.33
CA GLU A 33 -2.67 42.24 51.36
C GLU A 33 -3.74 41.41 50.64
N ASP A 34 -4.72 40.86 51.36
CA ASP A 34 -5.86 40.13 50.77
C ASP A 34 -6.67 41.00 49.79
N ARG A 35 -6.85 42.30 50.11
CA ARG A 35 -7.54 43.24 49.22
C ARG A 35 -6.76 43.49 47.93
N LEU A 36 -5.44 43.59 48.03
CA LEU A 36 -4.56 43.81 46.89
C LEU A 36 -4.42 42.53 46.04
N ASN A 37 -4.26 41.39 46.71
CA ASN A 37 -4.01 40.10 46.10
C ASN A 37 -5.27 39.51 45.46
N GLY A 38 -6.47 39.81 45.97
CA GLY A 38 -7.72 39.31 45.40
C GLY A 38 -7.96 39.70 43.93
N HIS A 39 -7.49 40.85 43.48
CA HIS A 39 -7.62 41.26 42.07
C HIS A 39 -6.53 40.64 41.17
N GLU A 40 -5.33 40.41 41.69
CA GLU A 40 -4.27 39.71 40.96
C GLU A 40 -4.53 38.22 40.83
N GLU A 41 -5.05 37.59 41.88
CA GLU A 41 -5.47 36.19 41.85
C GLU A 41 -6.63 35.97 40.88
N GLN A 42 -7.63 36.86 40.84
CA GLN A 42 -8.72 36.78 39.86
C GLN A 42 -8.21 36.81 38.42
N ARG A 43 -7.28 37.71 38.09
CA ARG A 43 -6.68 37.76 36.75
C ARG A 43 -5.82 36.55 36.42
N ARG A 44 -5.22 35.94 37.43
CA ARG A 44 -4.43 34.71 37.27
C ARG A 44 -5.34 33.52 36.98
N ILE A 45 -6.46 33.41 37.71
CA ILE A 45 -7.49 32.39 37.50
C ILE A 45 -8.11 32.54 36.12
N GLU A 46 -8.51 33.75 35.71
CA GLU A 46 -9.10 34.00 34.40
C GLU A 46 -8.16 33.59 33.25
N ARG A 47 -6.86 33.90 33.36
CA ARG A 47 -5.86 33.45 32.38
C ARG A 47 -5.74 31.93 32.32
N GLU A 48 -5.70 31.27 33.48
CA GLU A 48 -5.59 29.82 33.56
C GLU A 48 -6.84 29.13 32.99
N GLU A 49 -8.03 29.69 33.22
CA GLU A 49 -9.30 29.24 32.63
C GLU A 49 -9.31 29.44 31.10
N GLU A 50 -8.84 30.58 30.59
CA GLU A 50 -8.70 30.83 29.14
C GLU A 50 -7.74 29.83 28.48
N GLU A 51 -6.59 29.58 29.10
CA GLU A 51 -5.62 28.60 28.62
C GLU A 51 -6.20 27.17 28.59
N GLU A 52 -6.94 26.78 29.64
CA GLU A 52 -7.62 25.48 29.70
C GLU A 52 -8.72 25.37 28.64
N GLU A 53 -9.49 26.44 28.41
CA GLU A 53 -10.47 26.49 27.33
C GLU A 53 -9.85 26.35 25.94
N GLU A 54 -8.74 27.04 25.68
CA GLU A 54 -8.01 26.90 24.43
C GLU A 54 -7.49 25.48 24.25
N GLU A 55 -6.98 24.85 25.32
CA GLU A 55 -6.54 23.46 25.27
C GLU A 55 -7.70 22.51 24.96
N ARG A 56 -8.87 22.71 25.59
CA ARG A 56 -10.08 21.94 25.26
C ARG A 56 -10.51 22.14 23.81
N LYS A 57 -10.52 23.38 23.31
CA LYS A 57 -10.84 23.69 21.90
C LYS A 57 -9.84 23.01 20.95
N ARG A 58 -8.54 23.00 21.25
CA ARG A 58 -7.53 22.30 20.44
C ARG A 58 -7.76 20.79 20.41
N ARG A 59 -8.09 20.19 21.56
CA ARG A 59 -8.42 18.75 21.65
C ARG A 59 -9.68 18.42 20.86
N GLU A 60 -10.71 19.25 20.96
CA GLU A 60 -11.97 19.09 20.21
C GLU A 60 -11.73 19.20 18.70
N LEU A 61 -10.98 20.22 18.26
CA LEU A 61 -10.61 20.38 16.85
C LEU A 61 -9.81 19.18 16.33
N ALA A 62 -8.87 18.65 17.12
CA ALA A 62 -8.09 17.47 16.74
C ALA A 62 -8.97 16.22 16.58
N LEU A 63 -9.93 16.00 17.49
CA LEU A 63 -10.89 14.90 17.37
C LEU A 63 -11.78 15.09 16.14
N LYS A 64 -12.27 16.31 15.90
CA LYS A 64 -13.12 16.62 14.75
C LYS A 64 -12.39 16.42 13.43
N GLU A 65 -11.11 16.82 13.33
CA GLU A 65 -10.30 16.60 12.14
C GLU A 65 -10.10 15.11 11.85
N PHE A 66 -9.90 14.31 12.90
CA PHE A 66 -9.82 12.86 12.77
C PHE A 66 -11.13 12.26 12.26
N GLU A 67 -12.26 12.63 12.86
CA GLU A 67 -13.58 12.18 12.41
C GLU A 67 -13.87 12.57 10.97
N GLU A 68 -13.56 13.80 10.55
CA GLU A 68 -13.75 14.26 9.17
C GLU A 68 -12.89 13.46 8.19
N ARG A 69 -11.65 13.13 8.58
CA ARG A 69 -10.77 12.28 7.78
C ARG A 69 -11.29 10.85 7.67
N GLU A 70 -11.80 10.28 8.75
CA GLU A 70 -12.42 8.95 8.73
C GLU A 70 -13.69 8.94 7.85
N ARG A 71 -14.55 9.95 7.99
CA ARG A 71 -15.74 10.11 7.14
C ARG A 71 -15.37 10.25 5.67
N ALA A 72 -14.36 11.05 5.36
CA ALA A 72 -13.86 11.21 3.99
C ALA A 72 -13.32 9.89 3.43
N TRP A 73 -12.61 9.10 4.25
CA TRP A 73 -12.11 7.79 3.85
C TRP A 73 -13.24 6.79 3.59
N ILE A 74 -14.21 6.69 4.49
CA ILE A 74 -15.40 5.84 4.31
C ILE A 74 -16.13 6.23 3.03
N HIS A 75 -16.39 7.52 2.83
CA HIS A 75 -17.06 8.03 1.64
C HIS A 75 -16.27 7.73 0.35
N ALA A 76 -14.94 7.90 0.37
CA ALA A 76 -14.09 7.55 -0.77
C ALA A 76 -14.09 6.04 -1.06
N MET A 77 -14.11 5.20 -0.04
CA MET A 77 -14.22 3.75 -0.18
C MET A 77 -15.58 3.35 -0.74
N GLU A 78 -16.66 4.01 -0.34
CA GLU A 78 -18.00 3.78 -0.89
C GLU A 78 -18.11 4.18 -2.35
N ILE A 79 -17.55 5.34 -2.75
CA ILE A 79 -17.45 5.74 -4.15
C ILE A 79 -16.68 4.70 -4.96
N LYS A 80 -15.53 4.23 -4.45
CA LYS A 80 -14.73 3.21 -5.14
C LYS A 80 -15.49 1.89 -5.29
N ARG A 81 -16.17 1.44 -4.24
CA ARG A 81 -17.00 0.22 -4.29
C ARG A 81 -18.09 0.35 -5.35
N LYS A 82 -18.79 1.49 -5.36
CA LYS A 82 -19.85 1.75 -6.33
C LYS A 82 -19.33 1.82 -7.76
N ALA A 83 -18.19 2.49 -7.97
CA ALA A 83 -17.57 2.55 -9.30
C ALA A 83 -17.18 1.15 -9.82
N LEU A 84 -16.69 0.27 -8.94
CA LEU A 84 -16.35 -1.11 -9.29
C LEU A 84 -17.61 -1.95 -9.61
N GLU A 85 -18.69 -1.76 -8.84
CA GLU A 85 -19.98 -2.40 -9.11
C GLU A 85 -20.58 -1.95 -10.45
N ASP A 86 -20.53 -0.63 -10.73
CA ASP A 86 -20.96 -0.07 -12.01
C ASP A 86 -20.10 -0.59 -13.18
N GLU A 87 -18.78 -0.70 -13.00
CA GLU A 87 -17.87 -1.29 -14.01
C GLU A 87 -18.17 -2.77 -14.25
N GLU A 88 -18.42 -3.54 -13.20
CA GLU A 88 -18.80 -4.96 -13.31
C GLU A 88 -20.15 -5.12 -14.02
N GLU A 89 -21.14 -4.26 -13.75
CA GLU A 89 -22.41 -4.24 -14.48
C GLU A 89 -22.22 -3.93 -15.97
N VAL A 90 -21.39 -2.94 -16.30
CA VAL A 90 -21.09 -2.58 -17.70
C VAL A 90 -20.36 -3.73 -18.39
N GLU A 91 -19.41 -4.38 -17.72
CA GLU A 91 -18.68 -5.53 -18.25
C GLU A 91 -19.61 -6.74 -18.46
N LYS A 92 -20.53 -7.01 -17.53
CA LYS A 92 -21.58 -8.03 -17.69
C LYS A 92 -22.47 -7.76 -18.89
N LYS A 93 -22.96 -6.51 -19.05
CA LYS A 93 -23.77 -6.11 -20.22
C LYS A 93 -22.98 -6.25 -21.52
N ARG A 94 -21.70 -5.89 -21.52
CA ARG A 94 -20.80 -6.05 -22.67
C ARG A 94 -20.56 -7.51 -23.02
N ASN A 95 -20.33 -8.36 -22.02
CA ASN A 95 -20.10 -9.79 -22.23
C ASN A 95 -21.37 -10.49 -22.70
N HIS A 96 -22.54 -10.13 -22.17
CA HIS A 96 -23.82 -10.63 -22.67
C HIS A 96 -24.03 -10.28 -24.15
N LEU A 97 -23.76 -9.03 -24.54
CA LEU A 97 -23.84 -8.60 -25.95
C LEU A 97 -22.83 -9.33 -26.85
N LYS A 98 -21.62 -9.61 -26.34
CA LYS A 98 -20.61 -10.40 -27.07
C LYS A 98 -21.01 -11.87 -27.20
N GLU A 99 -21.59 -12.46 -26.17
CA GLU A 99 -22.10 -13.83 -26.20
C GLU A 99 -23.25 -13.97 -27.20
N ASP A 100 -24.17 -13.00 -27.22
CA ASP A 100 -25.26 -12.96 -28.21
C ASP A 100 -24.70 -12.82 -29.64
N ALA A 101 -23.75 -11.91 -29.87
CA ALA A 101 -23.09 -11.76 -31.17
C ALA A 101 -22.27 -13.01 -31.57
N ASN A 102 -21.60 -13.66 -30.62
CA ASN A 102 -20.86 -14.89 -30.88
C ASN A 102 -21.79 -16.06 -31.18
N ARG A 103 -22.96 -16.13 -30.55
CA ARG A 103 -24.00 -17.12 -30.85
C ARG A 103 -24.58 -16.93 -32.25
N GLU A 104 -24.80 -15.69 -32.68
CA GLU A 104 -25.18 -15.37 -34.07
C GLU A 104 -24.05 -15.71 -35.07
N GLN A 105 -22.79 -15.54 -34.68
CA GLN A 105 -21.63 -15.85 -35.52
C GLN A 105 -21.32 -17.36 -35.62
N GLU A 106 -21.52 -18.13 -34.54
CA GLU A 106 -21.44 -19.61 -34.54
C GLU A 106 -22.52 -20.24 -35.42
N GLU A 107 -23.68 -19.58 -35.58
CA GLU A 107 -24.73 -20.02 -36.52
C GLU A 107 -24.35 -19.78 -38.00
N MET A 108 -23.32 -18.94 -38.26
CA MET A 108 -22.94 -18.46 -39.60
C MET A 108 -21.52 -18.86 -40.07
N GLY A 109 -20.72 -19.61 -39.30
CA GLY A 109 -19.31 -19.85 -39.69
C GLY A 109 -18.63 -21.08 -39.09
N ASP A 110 -18.68 -22.22 -39.78
CA ASP A 110 -17.83 -23.40 -39.52
C ASP A 110 -17.18 -24.00 -40.80
N ASP A 111 -16.81 -23.15 -41.77
CA ASP A 111 -16.32 -23.61 -43.08
C ASP A 111 -14.78 -23.58 -43.27
N TRP A 112 -14.01 -23.18 -42.24
CA TRP A 112 -12.55 -22.96 -42.36
C TRP A 112 -11.74 -23.59 -41.22
N GLU A 113 -10.60 -24.22 -41.55
CA GLU A 113 -9.68 -24.88 -40.61
C GLU A 113 -8.28 -24.25 -40.69
N TYR A 114 -7.62 -24.08 -39.54
CA TYR A 114 -6.25 -23.54 -39.47
C TYR A 114 -5.22 -24.66 -39.65
N VAL A 115 -4.45 -24.60 -40.74
CA VAL A 115 -3.35 -25.51 -41.04
C VAL A 115 -2.02 -24.82 -40.76
N GLU A 116 -1.06 -25.53 -40.14
CA GLU A 116 0.31 -25.04 -39.95
C GLU A 116 1.07 -25.09 -41.28
N GLU A 117 1.20 -23.96 -41.97
CA GLU A 117 1.89 -23.87 -43.25
C GLU A 117 3.28 -23.24 -43.09
N GLY A 118 4.32 -24.03 -43.40
CA GLY A 118 5.70 -23.58 -43.53
C GLY A 118 6.62 -23.83 -42.32
N PRO A 119 7.94 -23.66 -42.52
CA PRO A 119 8.94 -23.85 -41.47
C PRO A 119 8.78 -22.82 -40.34
N ALA A 120 9.04 -23.26 -39.12
CA ALA A 120 8.86 -22.42 -37.93
C ALA A 120 9.78 -21.18 -37.97
N GLU A 121 9.22 -20.02 -37.64
CA GLU A 121 9.97 -18.79 -37.52
C GLU A 121 10.60 -18.70 -36.12
N ILE A 122 11.91 -18.52 -36.06
CA ILE A 122 12.66 -18.38 -34.80
C ILE A 122 12.86 -16.89 -34.54
N ILE A 123 12.19 -16.37 -33.53
CA ILE A 123 12.25 -14.97 -33.12
C ILE A 123 13.13 -14.86 -31.88
N TRP A 124 14.18 -14.05 -31.97
CA TRP A 124 15.09 -13.77 -30.86
C TRP A 124 14.65 -12.50 -30.14
N GLN A 125 14.36 -12.61 -28.84
CA GLN A 125 14.03 -11.46 -27.99
C GLN A 125 14.97 -11.45 -26.79
N GLY A 126 16.02 -10.63 -26.85
CA GLY A 126 17.07 -10.60 -25.82
C GLY A 126 17.78 -11.95 -25.71
N ASN A 127 17.70 -12.60 -24.54
CA ASN A 127 18.26 -13.92 -24.27
C ASN A 127 17.26 -15.08 -24.47
N GLU A 128 16.02 -14.80 -24.85
CA GLU A 128 14.97 -15.81 -25.04
C GLU A 128 14.74 -16.08 -26.54
N ILE A 129 14.53 -17.36 -26.86
CA ILE A 129 14.25 -17.84 -28.21
C ILE A 129 12.78 -18.28 -28.26
N PHE A 130 11.98 -17.60 -29.10
CA PHE A 130 10.58 -17.95 -29.35
C PHE A 130 10.44 -18.61 -30.72
N VAL A 131 9.92 -19.83 -30.74
CA VAL A 131 9.65 -20.56 -31.99
C VAL A 131 8.16 -20.42 -32.32
N ARG A 132 7.83 -19.62 -33.35
CA ARG A 132 6.45 -19.38 -33.79
C ARG A 132 6.20 -20.02 -35.14
N LYS A 133 5.20 -20.91 -35.21
CA LYS A 133 4.70 -21.42 -36.50
C LYS A 133 3.59 -20.52 -37.00
N LYS A 134 3.62 -20.16 -38.29
CA LYS A 134 2.52 -19.45 -38.94
C LYS A 134 1.38 -20.45 -39.18
N LYS A 135 0.16 -20.05 -38.84
CA LYS A 135 -1.07 -20.80 -39.12
C LYS A 135 -1.83 -20.04 -40.20
N VAL A 136 -2.19 -20.72 -41.27
CA VAL A 136 -2.99 -20.17 -42.38
C VAL A 136 -4.35 -20.84 -42.35
N MET A 137 -5.40 -20.06 -42.65
CA MET A 137 -6.77 -20.54 -42.64
C MET A 137 -7.12 -21.06 -44.04
N VAL A 138 -7.47 -22.34 -44.14
CA VAL A 138 -7.74 -23.06 -45.41
C VAL A 138 -9.17 -23.60 -45.35
N PRO A 139 -9.94 -23.61 -46.46
CA PRO A 139 -11.30 -24.16 -46.42
C PRO A 139 -11.24 -25.67 -46.14
N LYS A 140 -12.18 -26.20 -45.36
CA LYS A 140 -12.21 -27.64 -45.00
C LYS A 140 -12.35 -28.49 -46.27
N GLY A 141 -11.29 -29.22 -46.65
CA GLY A 141 -11.29 -30.16 -47.78
C GLY A 141 -9.95 -30.33 -48.50
N GLU A 142 -9.12 -29.28 -48.59
CA GLU A 142 -7.90 -29.29 -49.41
C GLU A 142 -6.61 -29.66 -48.64
N ALA A 143 -6.66 -29.69 -47.30
CA ALA A 143 -5.46 -29.74 -46.45
C ALA A 143 -4.70 -31.08 -46.47
N ASN A 144 -5.37 -32.21 -46.79
CA ASN A 144 -4.80 -33.55 -46.60
C ASN A 144 -4.08 -34.14 -47.82
N GLU A 145 -4.13 -33.50 -48.99
CA GLU A 145 -3.56 -34.09 -50.21
C GLU A 145 -2.10 -33.70 -50.46
N LYS A 146 -1.64 -32.52 -50.02
CA LYS A 146 -0.33 -31.98 -50.43
C LYS A 146 0.88 -32.50 -49.65
N SER A 147 0.70 -33.08 -48.45
CA SER A 147 1.84 -33.46 -47.58
C SER A 147 2.47 -34.83 -47.88
N LYS A 148 1.89 -35.63 -48.78
CA LYS A 148 2.36 -37.00 -49.06
C LYS A 148 3.30 -37.14 -50.26
N GLU A 149 3.39 -36.14 -51.14
CA GLU A 149 4.15 -36.28 -52.40
C GLU A 149 5.62 -35.85 -52.30
N GLU A 150 6.02 -35.00 -51.34
CA GLU A 150 7.36 -34.39 -51.35
C GLU A 150 8.50 -35.29 -50.80
N ASP A 151 8.21 -36.44 -50.19
CA ASP A 151 9.22 -37.29 -49.55
C ASP A 151 9.72 -38.45 -50.44
N ALA A 152 9.18 -38.60 -51.65
CA ALA A 152 9.54 -39.67 -52.59
C ALA A 152 10.80 -39.40 -53.44
N ASP A 153 11.23 -38.14 -53.56
CA ASP A 153 12.33 -37.72 -54.46
C ASP A 153 13.69 -37.50 -53.75
N ARG A 154 13.84 -37.93 -52.49
CA ARG A 154 15.13 -37.80 -51.77
C ARG A 154 16.08 -38.95 -52.13
N PRO A 155 17.26 -38.69 -52.72
CA PRO A 155 18.21 -39.76 -53.04
C PRO A 155 18.73 -40.41 -51.74
N THR A 156 18.35 -41.66 -51.49
CA THR A 156 18.91 -42.50 -50.43
C THR A 156 20.22 -43.13 -50.88
N SER A 157 21.27 -42.31 -51.01
CA SER A 157 22.64 -42.83 -51.02
C SER A 157 23.62 -41.75 -50.60
N ASN A 158 24.05 -41.79 -49.34
CA ASN A 158 25.30 -41.19 -48.94
C ASN A 158 26.37 -42.30 -49.05
N PRO A 159 27.15 -42.39 -50.14
CA PRO A 159 28.18 -43.42 -50.24
C PRO A 159 29.16 -43.26 -49.08
N LEU A 160 29.62 -44.39 -48.51
CA LEU A 160 30.64 -44.38 -47.47
C LEU A 160 31.89 -43.64 -47.98
N PRO A 161 32.57 -42.84 -47.13
CA PRO A 161 33.78 -42.13 -47.56
C PRO A 161 34.84 -43.14 -48.04
N PRO A 162 35.60 -42.82 -49.10
CA PRO A 162 36.67 -43.70 -49.55
C PRO A 162 37.67 -43.90 -48.41
N GLN A 163 38.10 -45.15 -48.20
CA GLN A 163 39.12 -45.44 -47.19
C GLN A 163 40.41 -44.70 -47.56
N SER A 164 40.80 -43.73 -46.74
CA SER A 164 42.03 -42.95 -46.91
C SER A 164 43.26 -43.85 -46.75
N GLU A 165 44.36 -43.56 -47.46
CA GLU A 165 45.64 -44.28 -47.35
C GLU A 165 46.14 -44.41 -45.90
N ALA A 166 45.83 -43.44 -45.04
CA ALA A 166 46.12 -43.46 -43.61
C ALA A 166 45.48 -44.65 -42.85
N PHE A 167 44.36 -45.20 -43.34
CA PHE A 167 43.72 -46.39 -42.75
C PHE A 167 44.48 -47.68 -43.13
N ALA A 168 45.06 -47.73 -44.33
CA ALA A 168 45.88 -48.85 -44.76
C ALA A 168 47.21 -48.93 -43.97
N ASP A 169 47.82 -47.77 -43.68
CA ASP A 169 49.04 -47.69 -42.86
C ASP A 169 48.81 -48.16 -41.42
N TYR A 170 47.65 -47.85 -40.82
CA TYR A 170 47.27 -48.35 -39.48
C TYR A 170 47.13 -49.88 -39.46
N LEU A 171 46.50 -50.48 -40.48
CA LEU A 171 46.36 -51.93 -40.57
C LEU A 171 47.72 -52.62 -40.76
N ASN A 172 48.59 -52.08 -41.62
CA ASN A 172 49.91 -52.65 -41.86
C ASN A 172 50.84 -52.51 -40.64
N ALA A 173 50.75 -51.40 -39.89
CA ALA A 173 51.47 -51.23 -38.63
C ALA A 173 50.98 -52.19 -37.52
N SER A 174 49.68 -52.51 -37.50
CA SER A 174 49.10 -53.46 -36.55
C SER A 174 49.43 -54.93 -36.83
N LEU A 175 49.78 -55.26 -38.08
CA LEU A 175 50.14 -56.63 -38.51
C LEU A 175 51.64 -56.93 -38.40
N ALA A 176 52.48 -55.91 -38.15
CA ALA A 176 53.93 -56.01 -38.06
C ALA A 176 54.48 -56.08 -36.61
N GLN A 177 53.60 -56.34 -35.61
CA GLN A 177 53.98 -56.63 -34.22
C GLN A 177 54.00 -58.12 -33.90
#